data_AF-A0A7V9LFA8-F1
#
_entry.id   AF-A0A7V9LFA8-F1
#
_cell.length_a   1.000
_cell.length_b   1.000
_cell.length_c   1.000
_cell.angle_alpha   90.00
_cell.angle_beta   90.00
_cell.angle_gamma   90.00
#
_symmetry.space_group_name_H-M   'P 1'
#
loop_
_entity.id
_entity.type
_entity.pdbx_description
1 polymer ?
#
loop_
_entity_poly.entity_id
_entity_poly.type
_entity_poly.pdbx_seq_one_letter_code
_entity_poly.pdbx_strand_id
1 'polypeptide(L)'
;MGAGILDRLAAELRSQEAIAPYVRDSDEATVLGALVAAGPRAAEAPDTYEALFEAIREGYLLHYGEPRLLDRAEPDLRLLAGDYLYALGLERLAARGDLEAIRELGDLISLSAQLHAREEHGTLGPLWIAAAVAVGGGSSEAHERAKAAARAGDPEAPSLLASSARSKAASEGFGGAIADAADSIGFASEHLSENRG
;
A
#
# COMPACT_ATOMS: atom_id res chain seq x y z
N MET A 1 17.69 -19.78 -2.20
CA MET A 1 16.52 -18.99 -1.75
C MET A 1 16.48 -17.78 -2.67
N GLY A 2 15.38 -17.58 -3.41
CA GLY A 2 15.28 -16.43 -4.31
C GLY A 2 15.36 -15.13 -3.52
N ALA A 3 15.86 -14.07 -4.14
CA ALA A 3 15.91 -12.74 -3.55
C ALA A 3 14.48 -12.26 -3.23
N GLY A 4 14.29 -11.70 -2.02
CA GLY A 4 13.01 -11.18 -1.56
C GLY A 4 12.51 -10.02 -2.42
N ILE A 5 11.27 -9.59 -2.22
CA ILE A 5 10.68 -8.48 -3.01
C ILE A 5 11.45 -7.18 -2.81
N LEU A 6 11.84 -6.87 -1.56
CA LEU A 6 12.66 -5.71 -1.25
C LEU A 6 14.06 -5.81 -1.88
N ASP A 7 14.67 -6.99 -1.94
CA ASP A 7 15.96 -7.19 -2.63
C ASP A 7 15.85 -6.87 -4.13
N ARG A 8 14.75 -7.29 -4.77
CA ARG A 8 14.50 -7.01 -6.19
C ARG A 8 14.29 -5.51 -6.44
N LEU A 9 13.51 -4.85 -5.58
CA LEU A 9 13.29 -3.41 -5.68
C LEU A 9 14.58 -2.63 -5.40
N ALA A 10 15.39 -3.06 -4.43
CA ALA A 10 16.70 -2.47 -4.16
C ALA A 10 17.66 -2.64 -5.35
N ALA A 11 17.67 -3.81 -5.99
CA ALA A 11 18.49 -4.04 -7.19
C ALA A 11 18.09 -3.10 -8.35
N GLU A 12 16.79 -2.84 -8.52
CA GLU A 12 16.29 -1.90 -9.52
C GLU A 12 16.63 -0.45 -9.17
N LEU A 13 16.52 -0.04 -7.91
CA LEU A 13 16.94 1.29 -7.47
C LEU A 13 18.45 1.49 -7.64
N ARG A 14 19.26 0.45 -7.44
CA ARG A 14 20.71 0.46 -7.73
C ARG A 14 21.04 0.62 -9.21
N SER A 15 20.10 0.35 -10.12
CA SER A 15 20.27 0.63 -11.55
C SER A 15 20.06 2.11 -11.90
N GLN A 16 19.47 2.89 -11.00
CA GLN A 16 19.24 4.32 -11.18
C GLN A 16 20.44 5.10 -10.63
N GLU A 17 21.27 5.68 -11.51
CA GLU A 17 22.53 6.34 -11.14
C GLU A 17 22.37 7.37 -10.02
N ALA A 18 21.30 8.16 -10.04
CA ALA A 18 21.04 9.20 -9.04
C ALA A 18 20.61 8.65 -7.66
N ILE A 19 20.02 7.45 -7.61
CA ILE A 19 19.48 6.84 -6.38
C ILE A 19 20.46 5.81 -5.79
N ALA A 20 21.21 5.12 -6.65
CA ALA A 20 22.07 4.00 -6.29
C ALA A 20 22.98 4.22 -5.07
N PRO A 21 23.61 5.40 -4.86
CA PRO A 21 24.47 5.64 -3.70
C PRO A 21 23.76 5.57 -2.35
N TYR A 22 22.43 5.70 -2.35
CA TYR A 22 21.60 5.79 -1.14
C TYR A 22 20.86 4.50 -0.83
N VAL A 23 20.94 3.50 -1.72
CA VAL A 23 20.18 2.25 -1.56
C VAL A 23 20.82 1.37 -0.50
N ARG A 24 20.03 0.98 0.50
CA ARG A 24 20.38 -0.03 1.51
C ARG A 24 19.59 -1.31 1.29
N ASP A 25 20.10 -2.41 1.83
CA ASP A 25 19.33 -3.64 1.94
C ASP A 25 18.36 -3.55 3.13
N SER A 26 17.26 -4.30 3.06
CA SER A 26 16.30 -4.44 4.14
C SER A 26 15.78 -5.87 4.19
N ASP A 27 15.76 -6.43 5.39
CA ASP A 27 15.18 -7.74 5.71
C ASP A 27 13.74 -7.62 6.24
N GLU A 28 13.17 -6.41 6.22
CA GLU A 28 11.81 -6.17 6.65
C GLU A 28 10.79 -6.92 5.79
N ALA A 29 9.74 -7.41 6.44
CA ALA A 29 8.69 -8.15 5.76
C ALA A 29 7.79 -7.24 4.90
N THR A 30 7.37 -7.76 3.75
CA THR A 30 6.46 -7.11 2.79
C THR A 30 5.00 -7.48 3.07
N VAL A 31 4.56 -7.34 4.32
CA VAL A 31 3.27 -7.91 4.78
C VAL A 31 2.07 -7.30 4.03
N LEU A 32 2.12 -6.01 3.68
CA LEU A 32 1.07 -5.39 2.86
C LEU A 32 1.09 -5.92 1.42
N GLY A 33 2.25 -5.98 0.77
CA GLY A 33 2.35 -6.54 -0.57
C GLY A 33 1.94 -8.00 -0.62
N ALA A 34 2.30 -8.79 0.40
CA ALA A 34 1.90 -10.18 0.56
C ALA A 34 0.37 -10.32 0.70
N LEU A 35 -0.29 -9.39 1.43
CA LEU A 35 -1.75 -9.32 1.47
C LEU A 35 -2.34 -9.11 0.07
N VAL A 36 -1.80 -8.17 -0.73
CA VAL A 36 -2.26 -7.96 -2.10
C VAL A 36 -2.08 -9.21 -2.96
N ALA A 37 -0.90 -9.84 -2.88
CA ALA A 37 -0.56 -11.03 -3.65
C ALA A 37 -1.43 -12.25 -3.33
N ALA A 38 -1.96 -12.33 -2.10
CA ALA A 38 -2.90 -13.38 -1.69
C ALA A 38 -4.29 -13.23 -2.33
N GLY A 39 -4.60 -12.05 -2.90
CA GLY A 39 -5.89 -11.77 -3.49
C GLY A 39 -6.11 -12.45 -4.86
N PRO A 40 -7.35 -12.79 -5.22
CA PRO A 40 -7.66 -13.51 -6.46
C PRO A 40 -7.25 -12.77 -7.74
N ARG A 41 -7.20 -11.44 -7.75
CA ARG A 41 -6.74 -10.66 -8.92
C ARG A 41 -5.25 -10.78 -9.15
N ALA A 42 -4.49 -11.03 -8.08
CA ALA A 42 -3.05 -11.20 -8.16
C ALA A 42 -2.65 -12.64 -8.52
N ALA A 43 -3.60 -13.60 -8.56
CA ALA A 43 -3.30 -15.03 -8.67
C ALA A 43 -2.42 -15.41 -9.89
N GLU A 44 -2.55 -14.72 -11.01
CA GLU A 44 -1.73 -14.98 -12.21
C GLU A 44 -0.32 -14.37 -12.12
N ALA A 45 -0.08 -13.42 -11.22
CA ALA A 45 1.20 -12.74 -11.06
C ALA A 45 1.42 -12.21 -9.62
N PRO A 46 1.40 -13.07 -8.59
CA PRO A 46 1.41 -12.65 -7.19
C PRO A 46 2.63 -11.81 -6.84
N ASP A 47 3.83 -12.26 -7.23
CA ASP A 47 5.09 -11.54 -7.07
C ASP A 47 5.09 -10.14 -7.73
N THR A 48 4.35 -9.97 -8.82
CA THR A 48 4.26 -8.67 -9.51
C THR A 48 3.39 -7.70 -8.71
N TYR A 49 2.24 -8.17 -8.22
CA TYR A 49 1.34 -7.39 -7.37
C TYR A 49 1.97 -7.05 -6.02
N GLU A 50 2.72 -7.97 -5.43
CA GLU A 50 3.51 -7.69 -4.24
C GLU A 50 4.54 -6.60 -4.51
N ALA A 51 5.37 -6.76 -5.56
CA ALA A 51 6.44 -5.82 -5.87
C ALA A 51 5.95 -4.41 -6.25
N LEU A 52 4.84 -4.30 -7.00
CA LEU A 52 4.29 -3.00 -7.35
C LEU A 52 3.69 -2.30 -6.13
N PHE A 53 3.04 -3.04 -5.23
CA PHE A 53 2.44 -2.44 -4.03
C PHE A 53 3.52 -1.99 -3.04
N GLU A 54 4.58 -2.78 -2.89
CA GLU A 54 5.75 -2.41 -2.09
C GLU A 54 6.52 -1.23 -2.69
N ALA A 55 6.56 -1.08 -4.02
CA ALA A 55 7.07 0.14 -4.65
C ALA A 55 6.23 1.37 -4.27
N ILE A 56 4.89 1.28 -4.32
CA ILE A 56 4.03 2.38 -3.83
C ILE A 56 4.28 2.65 -2.35
N ARG A 57 4.43 1.60 -1.52
CA ARG A 57 4.69 1.77 -0.10
C ARG A 57 6.04 2.45 0.18
N GLU A 58 7.11 2.06 -0.52
CA GLU A 58 8.39 2.75 -0.41
C GLU A 58 8.31 4.20 -0.86
N GLY A 59 7.58 4.48 -1.95
CA GLY A 59 7.29 5.84 -2.38
C GLY A 59 6.64 6.65 -1.25
N TYR A 60 5.56 6.13 -0.66
CA TYR A 60 4.88 6.76 0.47
C TYR A 60 5.80 7.02 1.66
N LEU A 61 6.64 6.06 2.03
CA LEU A 61 7.56 6.23 3.15
C LEU A 61 8.62 7.31 2.86
N LEU A 62 9.07 7.45 1.62
CA LEU A 62 9.98 8.54 1.23
C LEU A 62 9.34 9.93 1.37
N HIS A 63 8.03 10.04 1.11
CA HIS A 63 7.29 11.28 1.29
C HIS A 63 6.97 11.59 2.76
N TYR A 64 6.54 10.58 3.51
CA TYR A 64 5.80 10.81 4.78
C TYR A 64 6.27 9.98 5.98
N GLY A 65 7.26 9.10 5.81
CA GLY A 65 7.69 8.18 6.86
C GLY A 65 9.19 7.87 6.81
N GLU A 66 9.53 6.69 7.30
CA GLU A 66 10.89 6.16 7.27
C GLU A 66 11.01 5.12 6.14
N PRO A 67 11.80 5.39 5.08
CA PRO A 67 11.97 4.47 3.97
C PRO A 67 12.74 3.21 4.36
N ARG A 68 12.39 2.07 3.77
CA ARG A 68 13.06 0.79 4.04
C ARG A 68 14.28 0.57 3.15
N LEU A 69 14.31 1.18 1.96
CA LEU A 69 15.35 0.92 0.97
C LEU A 69 16.33 2.07 0.71
N LEU A 70 16.06 3.28 1.21
CA LEU A 70 16.97 4.42 1.06
C LEU A 70 17.46 4.91 2.43
N ASP A 71 18.72 5.32 2.51
CA ASP A 71 19.32 5.97 3.69
C ASP A 71 20.04 7.27 3.28
N ARG A 72 19.97 8.29 4.13
CA ARG A 72 20.70 9.59 4.00
C ARG A 72 20.54 10.32 2.66
N ALA A 73 19.46 10.08 1.92
CA ALA A 73 19.13 10.89 0.75
C ALA A 73 18.68 12.28 1.19
N GLU A 74 19.18 13.32 0.52
CA GLU A 74 18.74 14.70 0.73
C GLU A 74 17.23 14.83 0.44
N PRO A 75 16.51 15.76 1.11
CA PRO A 75 15.04 15.84 1.01
C PRO A 75 14.49 15.90 -0.42
N ASP A 76 15.10 16.68 -1.31
CA ASP A 76 14.65 16.82 -2.70
C ASP A 76 14.85 15.52 -3.49
N LEU A 77 15.97 14.82 -3.28
CA LEU A 77 16.20 13.52 -3.91
C LEU A 77 15.23 12.47 -3.36
N ARG A 78 14.96 12.52 -2.05
CA ARG A 78 14.00 11.63 -1.39
C ARG A 78 12.61 11.81 -1.99
N LEU A 79 12.20 13.05 -2.24
CA LEU A 79 10.94 13.39 -2.91
C LEU A 79 10.87 12.79 -4.33
N LEU A 80 11.91 13.02 -5.15
CA LEU A 80 11.95 12.50 -6.53
C LEU A 80 12.04 10.97 -6.59
N ALA A 81 12.76 10.34 -5.67
CA ALA A 81 12.79 8.88 -5.53
C ALA A 81 11.42 8.33 -5.15
N GLY A 82 10.66 9.06 -4.32
CA GLY A 82 9.27 8.77 -4.00
C GLY A 82 8.37 8.78 -5.24
N ASP A 83 8.44 9.87 -6.02
CA ASP A 83 7.70 10.01 -7.28
C ASP A 83 8.05 8.90 -8.29
N TYR A 84 9.34 8.57 -8.40
CA TYR A 84 9.81 7.47 -9.24
C TYR A 84 9.18 6.13 -8.84
N LEU A 85 9.15 5.83 -7.54
CA LEU A 85 8.58 4.58 -7.03
C LEU A 85 7.06 4.50 -7.20
N TYR A 86 6.35 5.63 -7.06
CA TYR A 86 4.94 5.71 -7.44
C TYR A 86 4.73 5.43 -8.93
N ALA A 87 5.50 6.09 -9.80
CA ALA A 87 5.42 5.87 -11.24
C ALA A 87 5.72 4.42 -11.62
N LEU A 88 6.74 3.82 -11.01
CA LEU A 88 7.14 2.43 -11.23
C LEU A 88 6.03 1.43 -10.88
N GLY A 89 5.38 1.60 -9.72
CA GLY A 89 4.26 0.73 -9.33
C GLY A 89 3.07 0.84 -10.29
N LEU A 90 2.72 2.06 -10.71
CA LEU A 90 1.63 2.32 -11.65
C LEU A 90 1.95 1.83 -13.07
N GLU A 91 3.18 1.99 -13.54
CA GLU A 91 3.65 1.50 -14.83
C GLU A 91 3.49 -0.03 -14.94
N ARG A 92 3.83 -0.77 -13.88
CA ARG A 92 3.67 -2.22 -13.82
C ARG A 92 2.22 -2.67 -13.97
N LEU A 93 1.28 -1.93 -13.39
CA LEU A 93 -0.15 -2.21 -13.60
C LEU A 93 -0.59 -1.83 -15.01
N ALA A 94 -0.10 -0.72 -15.55
CA ALA A 94 -0.42 -0.26 -16.90
C ALA A 94 0.03 -1.28 -17.96
N ALA A 95 1.22 -1.86 -17.80
CA ALA A 95 1.73 -2.93 -18.65
C ALA A 95 0.85 -4.20 -18.63
N ARG A 96 0.07 -4.39 -17.56
CA ARG A 96 -0.91 -5.48 -17.41
C ARG A 96 -2.32 -5.10 -17.84
N GLY A 97 -2.56 -3.82 -18.14
CA GLY A 97 -3.90 -3.31 -18.44
C GLY A 97 -4.86 -3.30 -17.24
N ASP A 98 -4.36 -3.40 -16.00
CA ASP A 98 -5.21 -3.38 -14.80
C ASP A 98 -5.57 -1.94 -14.40
N LEU A 99 -6.52 -1.36 -15.12
CA LEU A 99 -6.99 0.01 -14.91
C LEU A 99 -7.69 0.20 -13.55
N GLU A 100 -8.31 -0.85 -13.01
CA GLU A 100 -9.00 -0.75 -11.72
C GLU A 100 -7.98 -0.65 -10.58
N ALA A 101 -6.92 -1.47 -10.59
CA ALA A 101 -5.85 -1.35 -9.61
C ALA A 101 -5.10 -0.01 -9.74
N ILE A 102 -4.91 0.52 -10.96
CA ILE A 102 -4.33 1.86 -11.17
C ILE A 102 -5.17 2.93 -10.50
N ARG A 103 -6.50 2.86 -10.66
CA ARG A 103 -7.43 3.79 -10.00
C ARG A 103 -7.32 3.68 -8.48
N GLU A 104 -7.27 2.47 -7.93
CA GLU A 104 -7.16 2.26 -6.49
C GLU A 104 -5.84 2.82 -5.92
N LEU A 105 -4.71 2.61 -6.59
CA LEU A 105 -3.42 3.16 -6.15
C LEU A 105 -3.35 4.68 -6.31
N GLY A 106 -3.91 5.23 -7.40
CA GLY A 106 -4.01 6.69 -7.58
C GLY A 106 -4.85 7.34 -6.47
N ASP A 107 -5.95 6.69 -6.09
CA ASP A 107 -6.79 7.12 -4.96
C ASP A 107 -6.03 7.04 -3.63
N LEU A 108 -5.31 5.94 -3.37
CA LEU A 108 -4.50 5.76 -2.17
C LEU A 108 -3.44 6.86 -2.02
N ILE A 109 -2.68 7.14 -3.09
CA ILE A 109 -1.64 8.19 -3.10
C ILE A 109 -2.27 9.55 -2.81
N SER A 110 -3.34 9.89 -3.53
CA SER A 110 -4.02 11.18 -3.41
C SER A 110 -4.65 11.38 -2.03
N LEU A 111 -5.33 10.36 -1.50
CA LEU A 111 -5.95 10.40 -0.18
C LEU A 111 -4.91 10.46 0.92
N SER A 112 -3.81 9.71 0.80
CA SER A 112 -2.71 9.77 1.77
C SER A 112 -2.14 11.19 1.85
N ALA A 113 -1.88 11.84 0.71
CA ALA A 113 -1.43 13.22 0.68
C ALA A 113 -2.43 14.19 1.32
N GLN A 114 -3.74 14.03 1.05
CA GLN A 114 -4.80 14.86 1.64
C GLN A 114 -4.94 14.65 3.16
N LEU A 115 -4.74 13.44 3.66
CA LEU A 115 -4.79 13.12 5.09
C LEU A 115 -3.60 13.71 5.83
N HIS A 116 -2.39 13.63 5.26
CA HIS A 116 -1.21 14.31 5.81
C HIS A 116 -1.38 15.83 5.83
N ALA A 117 -1.93 16.42 4.76
CA ALA A 117 -2.20 17.86 4.71
C ALA A 117 -3.21 18.35 5.76
N ARG A 118 -4.07 17.45 6.27
CA ARG A 118 -5.06 17.73 7.32
C ARG A 118 -4.65 17.22 8.71
N GLU A 119 -3.46 16.62 8.82
CA GLU A 119 -2.96 15.96 10.05
C GLU A 119 -3.89 14.83 10.56
N GLU A 120 -4.68 14.20 9.68
CA GLU A 120 -5.64 13.14 10.00
C GLU A 120 -5.00 11.74 9.96
N HIS A 121 -3.90 11.56 10.68
CA HIS A 121 -3.09 10.35 10.61
C HIS A 121 -3.82 9.06 11.02
N GLY A 122 -4.87 9.17 11.85
CA GLY A 122 -5.68 8.02 12.29
C GLY A 122 -6.41 7.30 11.14
N THR A 123 -6.63 7.97 10.00
CA THR A 123 -7.31 7.39 8.83
C THR A 123 -6.35 6.64 7.90
N LEU A 124 -5.03 6.86 8.02
CA LEU A 124 -4.02 6.29 7.11
C LEU A 124 -3.96 4.76 7.21
N GLY A 125 -3.92 4.21 8.42
CA GLY A 125 -3.89 2.75 8.63
C GLY A 125 -5.06 2.03 7.95
N PRO A 126 -6.32 2.38 8.27
CA PRO A 126 -7.50 1.83 7.59
C PRO A 126 -7.47 2.01 6.07
N LEU A 127 -7.01 3.16 5.57
CA LEU A 127 -6.90 3.43 4.14
C LEU A 127 -5.95 2.47 3.43
N TRP A 128 -4.76 2.25 4.00
CA TRP A 128 -3.75 1.34 3.42
C TRP A 128 -4.25 -0.11 3.38
N ILE A 129 -4.93 -0.57 4.44
CA ILE A 129 -5.49 -1.92 4.48
C ILE A 129 -6.64 -2.07 3.48
N ALA A 130 -7.57 -1.11 3.42
CA ALA A 130 -8.67 -1.15 2.47
C ALA A 130 -8.18 -1.12 1.02
N ALA A 131 -7.16 -0.31 0.71
CA ALA A 131 -6.55 -0.26 -0.61
C ALA A 131 -5.84 -1.57 -0.98
N ALA A 132 -5.09 -2.18 -0.06
CA ALA A 132 -4.43 -3.47 -0.31
C ALA A 132 -5.45 -4.57 -0.65
N VAL A 133 -6.53 -4.67 0.13
CA VAL A 133 -7.63 -5.62 -0.13
C VAL A 133 -8.32 -5.30 -1.46
N ALA A 134 -8.56 -4.03 -1.79
CA ALA A 134 -9.19 -3.63 -3.04
C ALA A 134 -8.31 -3.92 -4.27
N VAL A 135 -7.00 -3.74 -4.19
CA VAL A 135 -6.07 -4.08 -5.28
C VAL A 135 -6.00 -5.59 -5.51
N GLY A 136 -5.93 -6.40 -4.44
CA GLY A 136 -5.85 -7.85 -4.54
C GLY A 136 -7.18 -8.54 -4.85
N GLY A 137 -8.30 -7.98 -4.38
CA GLY A 137 -9.63 -8.61 -4.40
C GLY A 137 -10.68 -7.87 -5.23
N GLY A 138 -10.36 -6.68 -5.72
CA GLY A 138 -11.25 -5.79 -6.47
C GLY A 138 -11.96 -4.79 -5.57
N SER A 139 -12.45 -3.72 -6.17
CA SER A 139 -13.15 -2.66 -5.46
C SER A 139 -14.57 -3.09 -5.05
N SER A 140 -15.24 -2.26 -4.25
CA SER A 140 -16.65 -2.45 -3.86
C SER A 140 -17.33 -1.10 -3.64
N GLU A 141 -18.66 -1.05 -3.73
CA GLU A 141 -19.42 0.17 -3.44
C GLU A 141 -19.20 0.67 -1.99
N ALA A 142 -18.99 -0.25 -1.04
CA ALA A 142 -18.68 0.10 0.33
C ALA A 142 -17.32 0.79 0.44
N HIS A 143 -16.31 0.28 -0.28
CA HIS A 143 -14.98 0.88 -0.35
C HIS A 143 -15.01 2.25 -1.04
N GLU A 144 -15.72 2.40 -2.15
CA GLU A 144 -15.88 3.70 -2.83
C GLU A 144 -16.56 4.74 -1.92
N ARG A 145 -17.59 4.35 -1.17
CA ARG A 145 -18.21 5.22 -0.16
C ARG A 145 -17.23 5.58 0.97
N ALA A 146 -16.43 4.63 1.43
CA ALA A 146 -15.43 4.89 2.47
C ALA A 146 -14.33 5.85 1.98
N LYS A 147 -13.84 5.70 0.74
CA LYS A 147 -12.92 6.66 0.11
C LYS A 147 -13.55 8.05 -0.03
N ALA A 148 -14.83 8.13 -0.42
CA ALA A 148 -15.54 9.41 -0.50
C ALA A 148 -15.66 10.10 0.86
N ALA A 149 -15.98 9.36 1.92
CA ALA A 149 -16.01 9.86 3.30
C ALA A 149 -14.62 10.38 3.72
N ALA A 150 -13.55 9.65 3.42
CA ALA A 150 -12.18 10.08 3.70
C ALA A 150 -11.80 11.38 2.96
N ARG A 151 -12.21 11.54 1.69
CA ARG A 151 -12.02 12.79 0.93
C ARG A 151 -12.77 13.97 1.54
N ALA A 152 -13.95 13.72 2.10
CA ALA A 152 -14.80 14.74 2.71
C ALA A 152 -14.35 15.14 4.13
N GLY A 153 -13.38 14.43 4.72
CA GLY A 153 -13.00 14.61 6.14
C GLY A 153 -14.09 14.18 7.11
N ASP A 154 -14.88 13.18 6.72
CA ASP A 154 -15.89 12.59 7.59
C ASP A 154 -15.20 11.84 8.75
N PRO A 155 -15.54 12.14 10.03
CA PRO A 155 -15.02 11.43 11.19
C PRO A 155 -15.26 9.91 11.17
N GLU A 156 -16.28 9.44 10.45
CA GLU A 156 -16.59 8.00 10.31
C GLU A 156 -15.73 7.29 9.25
N ALA A 157 -14.94 8.03 8.46
CA ALA A 157 -14.13 7.46 7.38
C ALA A 157 -13.20 6.31 7.83
N PRO A 158 -12.47 6.39 8.96
CA PRO A 158 -11.65 5.28 9.44
C PRO A 158 -12.45 3.99 9.66
N SER A 159 -13.63 4.10 10.28
CA SER A 159 -14.51 2.98 10.58
C SER A 159 -15.10 2.37 9.29
N LEU A 160 -15.50 3.22 8.35
CA LEU A 160 -16.01 2.80 7.04
C LEU A 160 -14.94 2.07 6.22
N LEU A 161 -13.71 2.59 6.19
CA LEU A 161 -12.58 1.95 5.51
C LEU A 161 -12.28 0.57 6.11
N ALA A 162 -12.12 0.50 7.44
CA ALA A 162 -11.88 -0.76 8.14
C ALA A 162 -13.01 -1.78 7.88
N SER A 163 -14.27 -1.34 7.94
CA SER A 163 -15.43 -2.20 7.69
C SER A 163 -15.48 -2.73 6.26
N SER A 164 -15.19 -1.87 5.27
CA SER A 164 -15.14 -2.29 3.87
C SER A 164 -14.02 -3.31 3.61
N ALA A 165 -12.84 -3.10 4.21
CA ALA A 165 -11.70 -3.99 4.10
C ALA A 165 -12.02 -5.36 4.70
N ARG A 166 -12.59 -5.41 5.91
CA ARG A 166 -13.02 -6.65 6.57
C ARG A 166 -14.01 -7.44 5.72
N SER A 167 -15.11 -6.80 5.29
CA SER A 167 -16.16 -7.47 4.54
C SER A 167 -15.64 -8.05 3.23
N LYS A 168 -14.78 -7.30 2.52
CA LYS A 168 -14.17 -7.76 1.27
C LYS A 168 -13.12 -8.86 1.50
N ALA A 169 -12.31 -8.74 2.55
CA ALA A 169 -11.34 -9.77 2.90
C ALA A 169 -12.00 -11.11 3.24
N ALA A 170 -13.13 -11.06 3.96
CA ALA A 170 -13.94 -12.24 4.27
C ALA A 170 -14.57 -12.88 3.02
N SER A 171 -15.05 -12.08 2.07
CA SER A 171 -15.69 -12.61 0.86
C SER A 171 -14.68 -13.22 -0.14
N GLU A 172 -13.46 -12.66 -0.21
CA GLU A 172 -12.42 -13.09 -1.16
C GLU A 172 -11.40 -14.06 -0.56
N GLY A 173 -11.53 -14.41 0.73
CA GLY A 173 -10.70 -15.44 1.36
C GLY A 173 -9.29 -15.01 1.75
N PHE A 174 -9.06 -13.73 2.06
CA PHE A 174 -7.75 -13.23 2.52
C PHE A 174 -7.33 -13.76 3.90
N GLY A 175 -8.22 -14.45 4.62
CA GLY A 175 -7.92 -15.14 5.88
C GLY A 175 -7.34 -14.22 6.97
N GLY A 176 -6.38 -14.74 7.74
CA GLY A 176 -5.69 -13.97 8.80
C GLY A 176 -4.70 -12.93 8.28
N ALA A 177 -4.37 -12.92 6.98
CA ALA A 177 -3.35 -12.05 6.42
C ALA A 177 -3.68 -10.56 6.57
N ILE A 178 -4.97 -10.20 6.62
CA ILE A 178 -5.39 -8.82 6.84
C ILE A 178 -5.03 -8.31 8.25
N ALA A 179 -5.05 -9.19 9.27
CA ALA A 179 -4.68 -8.83 10.62
C ALA A 179 -3.17 -8.59 10.74
N ASP A 180 -2.37 -9.51 10.18
CA ASP A 180 -0.91 -9.37 10.13
C ASP A 180 -0.50 -8.09 9.39
N ALA A 181 -1.17 -7.79 8.28
CA ALA A 181 -0.97 -6.57 7.51
C ALA A 181 -1.27 -5.30 8.32
N ALA A 182 -2.36 -5.29 9.09
CA ALA A 182 -2.73 -4.16 9.93
C ALA A 182 -1.69 -3.90 11.03
N ASP A 183 -1.29 -4.96 11.74
CA ASP A 183 -0.31 -4.85 12.83
C ASP A 183 1.06 -4.41 12.29
N SER A 184 1.45 -4.85 11.08
CA SER A 184 2.71 -4.45 10.43
C SER A 184 2.83 -2.94 10.15
N ILE A 185 1.71 -2.22 10.12
CA ILE A 185 1.67 -0.77 9.86
C ILE A 185 1.22 0.04 11.08
N GLY A 186 1.15 -0.60 12.25
CA GLY A 186 0.71 0.04 13.49
C GLY A 186 -0.79 0.33 13.54
N PHE A 187 -1.61 -0.29 12.66
CA PHE A 187 -3.06 -0.23 12.75
C PHE A 187 -3.56 -1.43 13.54
N ALA A 188 -4.08 -1.21 14.74
CA ALA A 188 -4.51 -2.28 15.63
C ALA A 188 -5.52 -3.22 14.94
N SER A 189 -5.15 -4.49 14.77
CA SER A 189 -6.01 -5.52 14.19
C SER A 189 -7.31 -5.76 14.97
N GLU A 190 -7.41 -5.29 16.22
CA GLU A 190 -8.64 -5.24 17.00
C GLU A 190 -9.76 -4.45 16.29
N HIS A 191 -9.41 -3.36 15.59
CA HIS A 191 -10.35 -2.61 14.77
C HIS A 191 -10.79 -3.37 13.52
N LEU A 192 -10.12 -4.49 13.20
CA LEU A 192 -10.50 -5.42 12.14
C LEU A 192 -11.19 -6.69 12.68
N SER A 193 -11.33 -6.84 13.99
CA SER A 193 -12.07 -7.94 14.60
C SER A 193 -13.56 -7.57 14.75
N GLU A 194 -14.46 -8.55 14.65
CA GLU A 194 -15.86 -8.35 15.02
C GLU A 194 -15.92 -7.95 16.50
N ASN A 195 -16.67 -6.89 16.82
CA ASN A 195 -17.24 -6.77 18.16
C ASN A 195 -18.01 -8.07 18.41
N ARG A 196 -17.45 -8.98 19.21
CA ARG A 196 -18.23 -10.06 19.82
C ARG A 196 -19.11 -9.40 20.88
N GLY A 197 -20.25 -8.87 20.43
CA GLY A 197 -21.36 -8.38 21.25
C GLY A 197 -22.57 -9.26 21.03
#